data_AF-A0A813UGZ3-F1
#
_entry.id   AF-A0A813UGZ3-F1
#
_cell.length_a   1.000
_cell.length_b   1.000
_cell.length_c   1.000
_cell.angle_alpha   90.00
_cell.angle_beta   90.00
_cell.angle_gamma   90.00
#
_symmetry.space_group_name_H-M   'P 1'
#
loop_
_entity.id
_entity.type
_entity.pdbx_description
1 polymer ?
#
loop_
_entity_poly.entity_id
_entity_poly.type
_entity_poly.pdbx_seq_one_letter_code
_entity_poly.pdbx_strand_id
1 'polypeptide(L)'
;MAAWPPSVCGIGVGLLQLFFIFLLERSLGVSSAFTVFVAQLCRIPIFSRLVPELAKFTYGLKNATPLLFAIGAVSGSLLSSCLSQTFPLGKENGANIYNSILGGFFLLMGSRIAGGCTSGQGISGVTHLLVGSFVATAAMFGGGILFAITYSFAKVDLASGTL
;
A
#
# COMPACT_ATOMS: atom_id res chain seq x y z
N MET A 1 -4.26 -0.78 -23.22
CA MET A 1 -3.70 0.26 -22.34
C MET A 1 -2.40 0.75 -22.95
N ALA A 2 -2.32 2.01 -23.36
CA ALA A 2 -1.05 2.59 -23.80
C ALA A 2 -0.17 2.76 -22.55
N ALA A 3 0.81 1.87 -22.39
CA ALA A 3 1.75 1.96 -21.28
C ALA A 3 2.65 3.19 -21.51
N TRP A 4 2.73 4.06 -20.50
CA TRP A 4 3.67 5.18 -20.54
C TRP A 4 5.09 4.63 -20.53
N PRO A 5 6.03 5.26 -21.27
CA PRO A 5 7.42 4.83 -21.26
C PRO A 5 7.97 4.85 -19.83
N PRO A 6 8.67 3.78 -19.38
CA PRO A 6 9.11 3.64 -17.99
C PRO A 6 9.93 4.83 -17.48
N SER A 7 10.73 5.45 -18.36
CA SER A 7 11.55 6.62 -18.05
C SER A 7 10.71 7.83 -17.63
N VAL A 8 9.55 8.06 -18.27
CA VAL A 8 8.68 9.20 -17.96
C VAL A 8 7.98 8.98 -16.62
N CYS A 9 7.52 7.76 -16.35
CA CYS A 9 6.94 7.39 -15.06
C CYS A 9 7.98 7.54 -13.93
N GLY A 10 9.22 7.09 -14.15
CA GLY A 10 10.29 7.19 -13.17
C GLY A 10 10.65 8.63 -12.83
N ILE A 11 10.80 9.50 -13.85
CA ILE A 11 11.04 10.94 -13.64
C ILE A 11 9.87 11.58 -12.90
N GLY A 12 8.62 11.26 -13.28
CA GLY A 12 7.43 11.77 -12.63
C GLY A 12 7.35 11.40 -11.14
N VAL A 13 7.58 10.12 -10.80
CA VAL A 13 7.59 9.65 -9.41
C VAL A 13 8.74 10.26 -8.62
N GLY A 14 9.93 10.38 -9.21
CA GLY A 14 11.09 11.01 -8.57
C GLY A 14 10.88 12.50 -8.26
N LEU A 15 10.30 13.26 -9.19
CA LEU A 15 9.95 14.67 -8.97
C LEU A 15 8.85 14.82 -7.92
N LEU A 16 7.84 13.95 -7.95
CA LEU A 16 6.78 13.92 -6.94
C LEU A 16 7.36 13.64 -5.55
N GLN A 17 8.28 12.69 -5.45
CA GLN A 17 9.00 12.36 -4.21
C GLN A 17 9.73 13.59 -3.65
N LEU A 18 10.46 14.31 -4.51
CA LEU A 18 11.21 15.51 -4.14
C LEU A 18 10.27 16.61 -3.65
N PHE A 19 9.15 16.81 -4.33
CA PHE A 19 8.11 17.75 -3.92
C PHE A 19 7.52 17.41 -2.55
N PHE A 20 7.22 16.14 -2.28
CA PHE A 20 6.68 15.71 -1.00
C PHE A 20 7.68 15.81 0.16
N ILE A 21 8.95 15.51 -0.08
CA ILE A 21 10.00 15.68 0.93
C ILE A 21 10.18 17.16 1.25
N PHE A 22 10.20 18.03 0.23
CA PHE A 22 10.36 19.47 0.41
C PHE A 22 9.16 20.11 1.12
N LEU A 23 7.95 19.66 0.82
CA LEU A 23 6.73 20.29 1.32
C LEU A 23 6.21 19.69 2.64
N LEU A 24 6.48 18.40 2.92
CA LEU A 24 5.91 17.71 4.09
C LEU A 24 6.95 17.11 5.07
N GLU A 25 8.26 17.26 4.80
CA GLU A 25 9.38 16.83 5.67
C GLU A 25 9.23 15.40 6.23
N ARG A 26 8.48 14.53 5.54
CA ARG A 26 8.17 13.17 5.99
C ARG A 26 8.14 12.17 4.85
N SER A 27 8.52 10.94 5.19
CA SER A 27 8.53 9.77 4.30
C SER A 27 7.11 9.41 3.81
N LEU A 28 7.01 9.06 2.53
CA LEU A 28 5.76 8.66 1.88
C LEU A 28 5.36 7.24 2.30
N GLY A 29 4.36 7.12 3.18
CA GLY A 29 3.90 5.83 3.68
C GLY A 29 2.38 5.71 3.77
N VAL A 30 1.79 4.81 2.99
CA VAL A 30 0.33 4.55 3.05
C VAL A 30 -0.05 3.76 4.31
N SER A 31 0.83 2.88 4.82
CA SER A 31 0.57 2.12 6.05
C SER A 31 0.30 3.00 7.28
N SER A 32 0.97 4.15 7.40
CA SER A 32 0.69 5.12 8.46
C SER A 32 -0.66 5.80 8.29
N ALA A 33 -1.12 5.99 7.05
CA ALA A 33 -2.44 6.58 6.75
C ALA A 33 -3.56 5.73 7.33
N PHE A 34 -3.48 4.40 7.19
CA PHE A 34 -4.47 3.49 7.79
C PHE A 34 -4.55 3.65 9.30
N THR A 35 -3.42 3.86 9.97
CA THR A 35 -3.42 3.96 11.44
C THR A 35 -3.89 5.31 11.94
N VAL A 36 -3.63 6.37 11.19
CA VAL A 36 -4.20 7.70 11.44
C VAL A 36 -5.71 7.67 11.18
N PHE A 37 -6.16 6.99 10.13
CA PHE A 37 -7.58 6.81 9.84
C PHE A 37 -8.30 6.06 10.96
N VAL A 38 -7.77 4.92 11.40
CA VAL A 38 -8.33 4.16 12.53
C VAL A 38 -8.29 4.98 13.81
N ALA A 39 -7.20 5.69 14.10
CA ALA A 39 -7.11 6.57 15.28
C ALA A 39 -8.18 7.68 15.26
N GLN A 40 -8.44 8.28 14.10
CA GLN A 40 -9.48 9.29 13.93
C GLN A 40 -10.89 8.68 14.07
N LEU A 41 -11.09 7.46 13.56
CA LEU A 41 -12.34 6.71 13.72
C LEU A 41 -12.60 6.34 15.19
N CYS A 42 -11.55 6.00 15.95
CA CYS A 42 -11.64 5.74 17.40
C CYS A 42 -11.92 7.00 18.24
N ARG A 43 -11.74 8.20 17.68
CA ARG A 43 -12.09 9.47 18.33
C ARG A 43 -13.60 9.75 18.33
N ILE A 44 -14.39 8.96 17.61
CA ILE A 44 -15.85 9.01 17.66
C ILE A 44 -16.30 8.62 19.09
N PRO A 45 -17.18 9.40 19.75
CA PRO A 45 -17.52 9.22 21.17
C PRO A 45 -18.11 7.85 21.50
N ILE A 46 -18.63 7.13 20.51
CA ILE A 46 -19.16 5.77 20.62
C ILE A 46 -18.04 4.74 20.91
N PHE A 47 -16.84 4.93 20.34
CA PHE A 47 -15.72 3.98 20.45
C PHE A 47 -14.79 4.30 21.62
N SER A 48 -14.69 5.57 22.01
CA SER A 48 -13.93 6.01 23.18
C SER A 48 -14.41 5.38 24.50
N ARG A 49 -15.66 4.88 24.55
CA ARG A 49 -16.21 4.16 25.71
C ARG A 49 -15.91 2.67 25.70
N LEU A 50 -15.65 2.06 24.55
CA LEU A 50 -15.43 0.60 24.43
C LEU A 50 -13.98 0.19 24.70
N VAL A 51 -12.99 1.03 24.36
CA VAL A 51 -11.57 0.68 24.55
C VAL A 51 -10.73 1.91 24.98
N PRO A 52 -10.69 2.24 26.28
CA PRO A 52 -10.01 3.43 26.79
C PRO A 52 -8.46 3.39 26.61
N GLU A 53 -7.88 2.20 26.49
CA GLU A 53 -6.44 1.99 26.24
C GLU A 53 -5.96 2.51 24.87
N LEU A 54 -6.84 2.58 23.85
CA LEU A 54 -6.44 3.04 22.52
C LEU A 54 -6.25 4.57 22.41
N ALA A 55 -6.77 5.33 23.37
CA ALA A 55 -6.62 6.78 23.39
C ALA A 55 -5.14 7.21 23.54
N LYS A 56 -4.30 6.38 24.18
CA LYS A 56 -2.85 6.63 24.32
C LYS A 56 -2.07 6.54 23.00
N PHE A 57 -2.61 5.85 21.99
CA PHE A 57 -1.99 5.73 20.66
C PHE A 57 -2.45 6.81 19.67
N THR A 58 -3.20 7.83 20.12
CA THR A 58 -3.70 8.92 19.26
C THR A 58 -2.56 9.89 18.90
N TYR A 59 -1.82 9.53 17.86
CA TYR A 59 -0.89 10.46 17.23
C TYR A 59 -1.69 11.60 16.56
N GLY A 60 -1.52 12.83 17.05
CA GLY A 60 -2.35 13.99 16.78
C GLY A 60 -2.43 14.49 15.32
N LEU A 61 -3.24 15.55 15.15
CA LEU A 61 -3.69 16.13 13.87
C LEU A 61 -2.57 16.55 12.90
N LYS A 62 -1.34 16.76 13.39
CA LYS A 62 -0.13 17.02 12.56
C LYS A 62 0.29 15.82 11.69
N ASN A 63 -0.31 14.65 11.89
CA ASN A 63 -0.06 13.42 11.11
C ASN A 63 -1.08 13.16 9.98
N ALA A 64 -1.88 14.13 9.54
CA ALA A 64 -2.85 13.92 8.44
C ALA A 64 -2.21 13.80 7.05
N THR A 65 -0.94 14.20 6.92
CA THR A 65 -0.12 14.11 5.70
C THR A 65 -0.22 12.77 4.94
N PRO A 66 -0.03 11.60 5.57
CA PRO A 66 -0.10 10.31 4.87
C PRO A 66 -1.52 10.00 4.40
N LEU A 67 -2.53 10.51 5.11
CA LEU A 67 -3.94 10.36 4.73
C LEU A 67 -4.25 11.20 3.50
N LEU A 68 -3.73 12.43 3.41
CA LEU A 68 -3.83 13.25 2.21
C LEU A 68 -3.16 12.58 1.00
N PHE A 69 -1.99 11.97 1.19
CA PHE A 69 -1.34 11.19 0.14
C PHE A 69 -2.19 9.98 -0.31
N ALA A 70 -2.76 9.23 0.64
CA ALA A 70 -3.63 8.10 0.34
C ALA A 70 -4.88 8.54 -0.43
N ILE A 71 -5.54 9.62 0.00
CA ILE A 71 -6.70 10.19 -0.69
C ILE A 71 -6.30 10.66 -2.10
N GLY A 72 -5.16 11.35 -2.24
CA GLY A 72 -4.63 11.80 -3.53
C GLY A 72 -4.30 10.65 -4.48
N ALA A 73 -3.77 9.54 -3.98
CA ALA A 73 -3.50 8.35 -4.78
C ALA A 73 -4.80 7.69 -5.28
N VAL A 74 -5.82 7.61 -4.42
CA VAL A 74 -7.14 7.06 -4.79
C VAL A 74 -7.88 8.00 -5.74
N SER A 75 -7.92 9.29 -5.47
CA SER A 75 -8.59 10.25 -6.35
C SER A 75 -7.85 10.42 -7.67
N GLY A 76 -6.53 10.37 -7.67
CA GLY A 76 -5.70 10.41 -8.87
C GLY A 76 -5.87 9.17 -9.75
N SER A 77 -5.93 7.97 -9.16
CA SER A 77 -6.20 6.75 -9.92
C SER A 77 -7.61 6.75 -10.50
N LEU A 78 -8.61 7.22 -9.75
CA LEU A 78 -9.98 7.40 -10.23
C LEU A 78 -10.04 8.41 -11.38
N LEU A 79 -9.43 9.58 -11.23
CA LEU A 79 -9.40 10.61 -12.27
C LEU A 79 -8.71 10.09 -13.54
N SER A 80 -7.57 9.41 -13.39
CA SER A 80 -6.84 8.77 -14.50
C SER A 80 -7.68 7.70 -15.20
N SER A 81 -8.44 6.91 -14.44
CA SER A 81 -9.35 5.89 -14.96
C SER A 81 -10.52 6.51 -15.73
N CYS A 82 -11.10 7.60 -15.21
CA CYS A 82 -12.15 8.37 -15.86
C CYS A 82 -11.66 8.98 -17.19
N LEU A 83 -10.50 9.63 -17.18
CA LEU A 83 -9.88 10.24 -18.37
C LEU A 83 -9.52 9.21 -19.43
N SER A 84 -9.05 8.04 -19.01
CA SER A 84 -8.68 6.94 -19.90
C SER A 84 -9.87 6.09 -20.34
N GLN A 85 -11.10 6.42 -19.90
CA GLN A 85 -12.34 5.65 -20.07
C GLN A 85 -12.18 4.14 -19.81
N THR A 86 -11.18 3.77 -19.03
CA THR A 86 -10.86 2.38 -18.72
C THR A 86 -11.42 2.14 -17.32
N PHE A 87 -12.74 2.06 -17.20
CA PHE A 87 -13.38 1.64 -15.96
C PHE A 87 -13.29 0.12 -15.87
N PRO A 88 -12.43 -0.45 -15.00
CA PRO A 88 -12.46 -1.87 -14.73
C PRO A 88 -13.57 -2.11 -13.70
N LEU A 89 -14.81 -1.84 -14.08
CA LEU A 89 -15.98 -2.28 -13.30
C LEU A 89 -16.13 -3.79 -13.52
N GLY A 90 -15.27 -4.55 -12.84
CA GLY A 90 -15.47 -5.95 -12.49
C GLY A 90 -15.55 -6.94 -13.64
N LYS A 91 -14.44 -7.19 -14.36
CA LYS A 91 -14.27 -8.47 -15.08
C LYS A 91 -12.83 -8.80 -15.46
N GLU A 92 -11.93 -8.88 -14.50
CA GLU A 92 -10.66 -9.59 -14.70
C GLU A 92 -10.52 -10.69 -13.63
N ASN A 93 -10.91 -11.89 -14.04
CA ASN A 93 -10.64 -13.19 -13.40
C ASN A 93 -10.84 -13.27 -11.88
N GLY A 94 -12.10 -13.39 -11.44
CA GLY A 94 -12.50 -14.32 -10.37
C GLY A 94 -11.60 -14.45 -9.15
N ALA A 95 -11.03 -13.35 -8.64
CA ALA A 95 -10.38 -13.36 -7.35
C ALA A 95 -11.51 -13.46 -6.31
N ASN A 96 -11.60 -14.61 -5.66
CA ASN A 96 -12.59 -14.81 -4.61
C ASN A 96 -12.43 -13.68 -3.57
N ILE A 97 -13.54 -13.02 -3.21
CA ILE A 97 -13.53 -11.89 -2.28
C ILE A 97 -12.82 -12.24 -0.97
N TYR A 98 -12.95 -13.50 -0.55
CA TYR A 98 -12.25 -14.07 0.60
C TYR A 98 -10.73 -14.02 0.43
N ASN A 99 -10.19 -14.37 -0.73
CA ASN A 99 -8.75 -14.36 -1.00
C ASN A 99 -8.20 -12.93 -1.05
N SER A 100 -8.96 -11.99 -1.60
CA SER A 100 -8.57 -10.57 -1.66
C SER A 100 -8.51 -9.94 -0.26
N ILE A 101 -9.50 -10.24 0.59
CA ILE A 101 -9.52 -9.77 1.99
C ILE A 101 -8.37 -10.40 2.78
N LEU A 102 -8.17 -11.71 2.63
CA LEU A 102 -7.11 -12.43 3.34
C LEU A 102 -5.72 -11.93 2.92
N GLY A 103 -5.50 -11.76 1.60
CA GLY A 103 -4.27 -11.18 1.07
C GLY A 103 -4.01 -9.76 1.58
N GLY A 104 -5.05 -8.91 1.63
CA GLY A 104 -4.95 -7.58 2.21
C GLY A 104 -4.58 -7.58 3.70
N PHE A 105 -5.14 -8.51 4.48
CA PHE A 105 -4.81 -8.68 5.90
C PHE A 105 -3.34 -9.06 6.10
N PHE A 106 -2.85 -10.08 5.38
CA PHE A 106 -1.44 -10.48 5.45
C PHE A 106 -0.48 -9.38 4.98
N LEU A 107 -0.85 -8.64 3.93
CA LEU A 107 -0.07 -7.50 3.45
C LEU A 107 0.05 -6.41 4.51
N LEU A 108 -1.06 -6.05 5.16
CA LEU A 108 -1.06 -5.05 6.22
C LEU A 108 -0.22 -5.51 7.41
N MET A 109 -0.40 -6.76 7.86
CA MET A 109 0.34 -7.30 8.99
C MET A 109 1.85 -7.39 8.69
N GLY A 110 2.22 -7.89 7.51
CA GLY A 110 3.60 -7.93 7.05
C GLY A 110 4.25 -6.54 6.98
N SER A 111 3.53 -5.53 6.47
CA SER A 111 4.05 -4.15 6.42
C SER A 111 4.32 -3.56 7.81
N ARG A 112 3.61 -4.00 8.85
CA ARG A 112 3.84 -3.54 10.22
C ARG A 112 5.01 -4.25 10.88
N ILE A 113 5.14 -5.56 10.68
CA ILE A 113 6.31 -6.33 11.16
C ILE A 113 7.60 -5.80 10.52
N ALA A 114 7.56 -5.48 9.22
CA ALA A 114 8.70 -4.93 8.48
C ALA A 114 8.98 -3.43 8.79
N GLY A 115 8.14 -2.77 9.58
CA GLY A 115 8.30 -1.34 9.91
C GLY A 115 8.02 -0.37 8.76
N GLY A 116 7.33 -0.81 7.69
CA GLY A 116 6.94 0.03 6.56
C GLY A 116 6.34 -0.74 5.38
N CYS A 117 5.70 -0.02 4.47
CA CYS A 117 5.26 -0.55 3.17
C CYS A 117 6.31 -0.27 2.08
N THR A 118 6.08 -0.80 0.89
CA THR A 118 6.93 -0.62 -0.30
C THR A 118 7.16 0.85 -0.65
N SER A 119 6.20 1.75 -0.44
CA SER A 119 6.41 3.19 -0.66
C SER A 119 7.34 3.83 0.38
N GLY A 120 7.19 3.42 1.65
CA GLY A 120 8.00 3.96 2.75
C GLY A 120 9.43 3.42 2.76
N GLN A 121 9.61 2.10 2.72
CA GLN A 121 10.93 1.47 2.74
C GLN A 121 11.55 1.39 1.33
N GLY A 122 10.75 1.08 0.31
CA GLY A 122 11.25 0.87 -1.05
C GLY A 122 11.50 2.15 -1.83
N ILE A 123 10.60 3.14 -1.78
CA ILE A 123 10.80 4.40 -2.53
C ILE A 123 11.59 5.40 -1.70
N SER A 124 11.20 5.64 -0.43
CA SER A 124 11.86 6.64 0.42
C SER A 124 13.08 6.11 1.19
N GLY A 125 13.10 4.83 1.56
CA GLY A 125 14.22 4.24 2.31
C GLY A 125 15.44 3.94 1.44
N VAL A 126 15.22 3.50 0.19
CA VAL A 126 16.29 3.23 -0.79
C VAL A 126 17.01 4.51 -1.20
N THR A 127 16.31 5.65 -1.34
CA THR A 127 16.94 6.94 -1.66
C THR A 127 17.86 7.45 -0.55
N HIS A 128 17.63 7.03 0.70
CA HIS A 128 18.46 7.34 1.86
C HIS A 128 19.65 6.38 2.02
N LEU A 129 19.90 5.48 1.06
CA LEU A 129 20.97 4.48 1.08
C LEU A 129 20.99 3.57 2.32
N LEU A 130 19.86 3.41 3.01
CA LEU A 130 19.75 2.56 4.18
C LEU A 130 19.81 1.08 3.75
N VAL A 131 20.87 0.38 4.16
CA VAL A 131 21.05 -1.05 3.85
C VAL A 131 19.85 -1.88 4.31
N GLY A 132 19.25 -1.54 5.45
CA GLY A 132 18.04 -2.20 5.94
C GLY A 132 16.83 -2.07 5.00
N SER A 133 16.70 -0.95 4.29
CA SER A 133 15.61 -0.71 3.33
C SER A 133 15.79 -1.52 2.04
N PHE A 134 17.04 -1.72 1.60
CA PHE A 134 17.34 -2.61 0.48
C PHE A 134 16.96 -4.06 0.79
N VAL A 135 17.35 -4.56 1.97
CA VAL A 135 17.03 -5.93 2.39
C VAL A 135 15.52 -6.11 2.55
N ALA A 136 14.84 -5.16 3.17
CA ALA A 136 13.38 -5.21 3.34
C ALA A 136 12.66 -5.23 1.98
N THR A 137 13.11 -4.40 1.03
CA THR A 137 12.51 -4.33 -0.30
C THR A 137 12.78 -5.61 -1.10
N ALA A 138 14.01 -6.12 -1.06
CA ALA A 138 14.37 -7.40 -1.69
C ALA A 138 13.57 -8.57 -1.12
N ALA A 139 13.36 -8.62 0.21
CA ALA A 139 12.56 -9.64 0.86
C ALA A 139 11.06 -9.54 0.48
N MET A 140 10.50 -8.33 0.37
CA MET A 140 9.12 -8.14 -0.08
C MET A 140 8.90 -8.64 -1.51
N PHE A 141 9.79 -8.27 -2.44
CA PHE A 141 9.71 -8.75 -3.82
C PHE A 141 9.97 -10.27 -3.90
N GLY A 142 10.98 -10.77 -3.20
CA GLY A 142 11.31 -12.19 -3.16
C GLY A 142 10.17 -13.05 -2.61
N GLY A 143 9.59 -12.65 -1.49
CA GLY A 143 8.43 -13.34 -0.90
C GLY A 143 7.19 -13.30 -1.80
N GLY A 144 6.92 -12.16 -2.42
CA GLY A 144 5.81 -12.01 -3.37
C GLY A 144 5.96 -12.88 -4.62
N ILE A 145 7.16 -12.93 -5.20
CA ILE A 145 7.47 -13.78 -6.35
C ILE A 145 7.34 -15.25 -5.97
N LEU A 146 7.89 -15.66 -4.83
CA LEU A 146 7.80 -17.05 -4.36
C LEU A 146 6.34 -17.47 -4.15
N PHE A 147 5.52 -16.62 -3.53
CA PHE A 147 4.10 -16.86 -3.34
C PHE A 147 3.32 -16.91 -4.66
N ALA A 148 3.64 -16.05 -5.62
CA ALA A 148 3.02 -16.07 -6.94
C ALA A 148 3.34 -17.38 -7.67
N ILE A 149 4.59 -17.83 -7.60
CA ILE A 149 5.01 -19.09 -8.19
C ILE A 149 4.27 -20.27 -7.55
N THR A 150 4.26 -20.40 -6.22
CA THR A 150 3.58 -21.51 -5.54
C THR A 150 2.08 -21.50 -5.77
N TYR A 151 1.44 -20.32 -5.79
CA TYR A 151 0.02 -20.20 -6.10
C TYR A 151 -0.30 -20.59 -7.54
N SER A 152 0.56 -20.23 -8.49
CA SER A 152 0.44 -20.66 -9.89
C SER A 152 0.55 -22.18 -10.04
N PHE A 153 1.50 -22.82 -9.35
CA PHE A 153 1.61 -24.28 -9.33
C PHE A 153 0.36 -24.94 -8.71
N ALA A 154 -0.08 -24.50 -7.54
CA ALA A 154 -1.29 -25.03 -6.89
C ALA A 154 -2.55 -24.89 -7.76
N LYS A 155 -2.65 -23.83 -8.56
CA LYS A 155 -3.77 -23.63 -9.50
C LYS A 155 -3.67 -24.53 -10.73
N VAL A 156 -2.45 -24.82 -11.19
CA VAL A 156 -2.21 -25.78 -12.29
C VAL A 156 -2.55 -27.20 -11.84
N ASP A 157 -2.14 -27.62 -10.65
CA ASP A 157 -2.46 -28.94 -10.08
C ASP A 157 -3.98 -29.15 -9.91
N LEU A 158 -4.72 -28.11 -9.53
CA LEU A 158 -6.19 -28.15 -9.45
C LEU A 158 -6.86 -28.28 -10.83
N ALA A 159 -6.22 -27.77 -11.88
CA ALA A 159 -6.76 -27.81 -13.25
C ALA A 159 -6.43 -29.13 -13.97
N SER A 160 -5.38 -29.84 -13.57
CA SER A 160 -4.97 -31.13 -14.15
C SER A 160 -5.69 -32.36 -13.57
N GLY A 161 -6.58 -32.19 -12.59
CA GLY A 161 -7.49 -33.25 -12.13
C GLY A 161 -6.79 -34.46 -11.50
N THR A 162 -5.64 -34.28 -10.85
CA THR A 162 -4.93 -35.34 -10.11
C THR A 162 -5.33 -35.37 -8.64
N LEU A 163 -6.63 -35.46 -8.37
CA LEU A 163 -7.24 -35.88 -7.10
C LEU A 163 -8.43 -36.79 -7.39
#